data_AF-A0A1H8KV01-F1
#
_entry.id   AF-A0A1H8KV01-F1
#
_cell.length_a   1.000
_cell.length_b   1.000
_cell.length_c   1.000
_cell.angle_alpha   90.00
_cell.angle_beta   90.00
_cell.angle_gamma   90.00
#
_symmetry.space_group_name_H-M   'P 1'
#
loop_
_entity.id
_entity.type
_entity.pdbx_description
1 polymer ?
#
loop_
_entity_poly.entity_id
_entity_poly.type
_entity_poly.pdbx_seq_one_letter_code
_entity_poly.pdbx_strand_id
1 'polypeptide(L)'
;MKAPALCGAGFLLISATAMAQSDSEALRACNLPSAPALPGAAAKPVPAPSPDTAPSLPVRPAPAPPAPAAPPAPTAASEWIVSETRSPLDYSAVTIATATFDTGTNGVVRLSIECRGGRTEMVIRRATALRMIEDHTVIYRINDAPQAMVTIGTSSSGSGIALKGDAAGFLLARPAEGVITFRVTDRRGPTLEARYDLSSIKTMVDRMARPCNWRRK
;
A
#
# COMPACT_ATOMS: atom_id res chain seq x y z
N MET A 1 8.45 -53.20 -22.99
CA MET A 1 7.79 -53.91 -21.87
C MET A 1 7.90 -53.01 -20.65
N LYS A 2 6.94 -52.79 -19.76
CA LYS A 2 5.51 -53.06 -19.64
C LYS A 2 5.17 -52.38 -18.29
N ALA A 3 4.31 -51.37 -18.25
CA ALA A 3 3.93 -50.71 -17.00
C ALA A 3 2.74 -51.44 -16.34
N PRO A 4 2.61 -51.34 -15.01
CA PRO A 4 1.32 -51.17 -14.34
C PRO A 4 1.35 -49.93 -13.41
N ALA A 5 0.31 -49.11 -13.18
CA ALA A 5 -1.16 -49.28 -13.18
C ALA A 5 -1.74 -49.90 -11.89
N LEU A 6 -2.17 -49.02 -10.96
CA LEU A 6 -3.06 -49.18 -9.80
C LEU A 6 -3.46 -47.73 -9.40
N CYS A 7 -4.69 -47.21 -9.44
CA CYS A 7 -6.08 -47.68 -9.29
C CYS A 7 -6.61 -47.65 -7.84
N GLY A 8 -7.74 -46.95 -7.64
CA GLY A 8 -8.37 -46.57 -6.36
C GLY A 8 -8.74 -45.08 -6.36
N ALA A 9 -9.96 -44.65 -6.72
CA ALA A 9 -11.22 -44.76 -5.97
C ALA A 9 -11.12 -44.16 -4.54
N GLY A 10 -11.95 -43.21 -4.10
CA GLY A 10 -13.08 -42.53 -4.75
C GLY A 10 -14.12 -42.14 -3.70
N PHE A 11 -14.51 -40.85 -3.63
CA PHE A 11 -15.63 -40.41 -2.78
C PHE A 11 -16.39 -39.25 -3.43
N LEU A 12 -17.65 -39.50 -3.75
CA LEU A 12 -18.68 -38.50 -4.04
C LEU A 12 -19.45 -38.17 -2.76
N LEU A 13 -19.96 -36.94 -2.66
CA LEU A 13 -21.25 -36.52 -2.05
C LEU A 13 -21.27 -34.98 -2.03
N ILE A 14 -21.90 -34.34 -3.03
CA ILE A 14 -23.29 -33.82 -3.04
C ILE A 14 -23.48 -32.47 -2.30
N SER A 15 -23.66 -31.43 -3.14
CA SER A 15 -24.61 -30.30 -3.09
C SER A 15 -24.92 -29.52 -1.80
N ALA A 16 -24.78 -28.18 -1.91
CA ALA A 16 -25.82 -27.24 -1.47
C ALA A 16 -25.78 -25.95 -2.33
N THR A 17 -26.81 -25.72 -3.14
CA THR A 17 -27.06 -24.43 -3.81
C THR A 17 -27.94 -23.55 -2.94
N ALA A 18 -27.57 -22.29 -2.75
CA ALA A 18 -28.45 -21.27 -2.16
C ALA A 18 -28.50 -20.03 -3.07
N MET A 19 -29.54 -19.96 -3.91
CA MET A 19 -29.97 -18.70 -4.51
C MET A 19 -30.97 -18.03 -3.58
N ALA A 20 -30.86 -16.72 -3.42
CA ALA A 20 -31.88 -15.89 -2.78
C ALA A 20 -31.94 -14.52 -3.48
N GLN A 21 -32.60 -14.48 -4.64
CA GLN A 21 -33.25 -13.25 -5.09
C GLN A 21 -34.53 -13.07 -4.25
N SER A 22 -34.87 -11.83 -3.91
CA SER A 22 -36.14 -11.49 -3.29
C SER A 22 -36.64 -10.14 -3.80
N ASP A 23 -37.13 -10.12 -5.03
CA ASP A 23 -38.04 -9.08 -5.50
C ASP A 23 -39.33 -9.08 -4.66
N SER A 24 -39.81 -7.89 -4.30
CA SER A 24 -41.12 -7.71 -3.64
C SER A 24 -41.62 -6.28 -3.82
N GLU A 25 -41.92 -5.90 -5.06
CA GLU A 25 -42.75 -4.75 -5.38
C GLU A 25 -44.20 -5.20 -5.57
N ALA A 26 -45.10 -4.93 -4.61
CA ALA A 26 -46.54 -5.07 -4.81
C ALA A 26 -47.38 -4.26 -3.80
N LEU A 27 -47.94 -3.16 -4.29
CA LEU A 27 -49.35 -2.75 -4.07
C LEU A 27 -49.95 -2.80 -2.64
N ARG A 28 -50.10 -1.62 -2.01
CA ARG A 28 -51.34 -1.26 -1.31
C ARG A 28 -51.71 0.21 -1.51
N ALA A 29 -52.88 0.45 -2.08
CA ALA A 29 -53.56 1.74 -2.17
C ALA A 29 -54.88 1.71 -1.36
N CYS A 30 -55.49 2.88 -1.14
CA CYS A 30 -56.88 3.10 -0.67
C CYS A 30 -57.15 2.71 0.83
N ASN A 31 -57.72 3.53 1.73
CA ASN A 31 -58.71 4.62 1.60
C ASN A 31 -58.84 5.48 2.88
N LEU A 32 -59.39 6.70 2.74
CA LEU A 32 -59.98 7.59 3.77
C LEU A 32 -61.43 7.15 4.13
N PRO A 33 -62.16 7.67 5.17
CA PRO A 33 -62.38 9.10 5.56
C PRO A 33 -62.29 9.36 7.11
N SER A 34 -62.78 10.43 7.78
CA SER A 34 -63.67 11.58 7.44
C SER A 34 -63.43 12.82 8.35
N ALA A 35 -64.32 13.83 8.28
CA ALA A 35 -64.36 15.06 9.12
C ALA A 35 -65.69 15.17 9.94
N PRO A 36 -65.89 16.23 10.77
CA PRO A 36 -66.54 17.49 10.29
C PRO A 36 -66.09 18.82 10.99
N ALA A 37 -66.07 19.98 10.28
CA ALA A 37 -66.98 21.17 10.36
C ALA A 37 -66.83 22.10 11.61
N LEU A 38 -67.04 23.44 11.63
CA LEU A 38 -67.36 24.60 10.73
C LEU A 38 -67.25 25.90 11.62
N PRO A 39 -67.66 27.16 11.27
CA PRO A 39 -67.69 27.95 10.01
C PRO A 39 -67.08 29.39 10.14
N GLY A 40 -67.08 30.19 9.05
CA GLY A 40 -66.93 31.66 9.10
C GLY A 40 -66.13 32.30 7.94
N ALA A 41 -66.59 32.30 6.69
CA ALA A 41 -67.58 33.23 6.09
C ALA A 41 -67.13 34.70 5.91
N ALA A 42 -66.62 35.04 4.71
CA ALA A 42 -66.98 36.24 3.92
C ALA A 42 -66.20 36.28 2.58
N ALA A 43 -66.88 36.57 1.47
CA ALA A 43 -66.28 36.69 0.14
C ALA A 43 -66.14 38.16 -0.30
N LYS A 44 -65.17 38.48 -1.18
CA LYS A 44 -65.18 39.60 -2.17
C LYS A 44 -63.98 39.48 -3.16
N PRO A 45 -63.90 40.25 -4.28
CA PRO A 45 -63.61 39.65 -5.59
C PRO A 45 -62.30 40.11 -6.27
N VAL A 46 -61.96 39.42 -7.37
CA VAL A 46 -60.81 39.66 -8.27
C VAL A 46 -61.22 40.62 -9.41
N PRO A 47 -60.45 41.70 -9.71
CA PRO A 47 -59.42 41.72 -10.78
C PRO A 47 -58.15 42.51 -10.35
N ALA A 48 -57.03 42.64 -11.08
CA ALA A 48 -56.65 42.40 -12.49
C ALA A 48 -55.12 42.01 -12.57
N PRO A 49 -54.48 41.84 -13.75
CA PRO A 49 -53.16 41.18 -13.85
C PRO A 49 -51.96 42.09 -13.51
N SER A 50 -50.89 41.49 -12.97
CA SER A 50 -49.56 42.11 -12.82
C SER A 50 -48.65 41.83 -14.03
N PRO A 51 -47.74 42.76 -14.39
CA PRO A 51 -46.84 42.60 -15.53
C PRO A 51 -45.52 41.88 -15.20
N ASP A 52 -44.84 41.44 -16.26
CA ASP A 52 -43.40 41.14 -16.39
C ASP A 52 -42.74 40.19 -15.38
N THR A 53 -42.71 38.92 -15.76
CA THR A 53 -41.71 37.95 -15.29
C THR A 53 -40.32 38.32 -15.82
N ALA A 54 -39.57 39.11 -15.06
CA ALA A 54 -38.13 39.25 -15.30
C ALA A 54 -37.41 37.91 -15.04
N PRO A 55 -36.55 37.40 -15.95
CA PRO A 55 -35.82 36.16 -15.72
C PRO A 55 -34.76 36.36 -14.63
N SER A 56 -34.92 35.66 -13.50
CA SER A 56 -33.91 35.61 -12.45
C SER A 56 -32.61 35.01 -12.98
N LEU A 57 -31.53 35.80 -12.97
CA LEU A 57 -30.19 35.32 -13.29
C LEU A 57 -29.75 34.24 -12.28
N PRO A 58 -29.07 33.17 -12.73
CA PRO A 58 -28.57 32.15 -11.82
C PRO A 58 -27.47 32.72 -10.92
N VAL A 59 -27.70 32.70 -9.60
CA VAL A 59 -26.69 33.06 -8.61
C VAL A 59 -25.53 32.07 -8.72
N ARG A 60 -24.37 32.56 -9.15
CA ARG A 60 -23.16 31.74 -9.26
C ARG A 60 -22.70 31.36 -7.85
N PRO A 61 -22.57 30.06 -7.50
CA PRO A 61 -22.09 29.67 -6.17
C PRO A 61 -20.69 30.23 -5.94
N ALA A 62 -20.46 30.73 -4.73
CA ALA A 62 -19.16 31.26 -4.33
C ALA A 62 -18.09 30.15 -4.42
N PRO A 63 -16.85 30.46 -4.87
CA PRO A 63 -15.77 29.48 -4.87
C PRO A 63 -15.51 28.99 -3.45
N ALA A 64 -15.43 27.66 -3.28
CA ALA A 64 -15.11 27.06 -1.99
C ALA A 64 -13.74 27.57 -1.48
N PRO A 65 -13.56 27.77 -0.16
CA PRO A 65 -12.26 28.14 0.39
C PRO A 65 -11.22 27.06 0.03
N PRO A 66 -9.95 27.45 -0.25
CA PRO A 66 -8.92 26.49 -0.59
C PRO A 66 -8.73 25.49 0.55
N ALA A 67 -8.72 24.20 0.21
CA ALA A 67 -8.49 23.14 1.17
C ALA A 67 -7.13 23.36 1.88
N PRO A 68 -7.02 23.09 3.19
CA PRO A 68 -5.75 23.19 3.91
C PRO A 68 -4.67 22.38 3.18
N ALA A 69 -3.50 22.99 2.96
CA ALA A 69 -2.39 22.32 2.32
C ALA A 69 -2.02 21.07 3.13
N ALA A 70 -1.95 19.92 2.46
CA ALA A 70 -1.50 18.69 3.10
C ALA A 70 -0.09 18.90 3.67
N PRO A 71 0.22 18.36 4.87
CA PRO A 71 1.54 18.51 5.46
C PRO A 71 2.62 17.94 4.51
N PRO A 72 3.82 18.55 4.46
CA PRO A 72 4.87 18.12 3.56
C PRO A 72 5.22 16.65 3.82
N ALA A 73 5.35 15.87 2.75
CA ALA A 73 5.72 14.47 2.86
C ALA A 73 7.12 14.35 3.53
N PRO A 74 7.33 13.37 4.42
CA PRO A 74 8.62 13.18 5.08
C PRO A 74 9.74 12.95 4.06
N THR A 75 10.84 13.71 4.23
CA THR A 75 12.02 13.68 3.36
C THR A 75 12.62 12.29 3.28
N ALA A 76 12.98 11.84 2.07
CA ALA A 76 13.58 10.52 1.87
C ALA A 76 14.91 10.38 2.63
N ALA A 77 15.16 9.21 3.22
CA ALA A 77 16.40 8.92 3.92
C ALA A 77 17.58 8.82 2.94
N SER A 78 18.58 9.69 3.15
CA SER A 78 19.81 9.78 2.37
C SER A 78 21.05 9.28 3.14
N GLU A 79 21.00 9.20 4.47
CA GLU A 79 22.14 8.74 5.27
C GLU A 79 22.28 7.22 5.20
N TRP A 80 23.42 6.75 4.67
CA TRP A 80 23.79 5.34 4.60
C TRP A 80 25.07 5.08 5.40
N ILE A 81 24.95 4.27 6.45
CA ILE A 81 26.09 3.75 7.20
C ILE A 81 26.52 2.44 6.55
N VAL A 82 27.76 2.37 6.03
CA VAL A 82 28.36 1.16 5.46
C VAL A 82 29.45 0.65 6.38
N SER A 83 29.34 -0.61 6.80
CA SER A 83 30.30 -1.30 7.67
C SER A 83 30.90 -2.49 6.94
N GLU A 84 32.23 -2.53 6.86
CA GLU A 84 32.99 -3.63 6.26
C GLU A 84 33.74 -4.40 7.36
N THR A 85 33.57 -5.72 7.38
CA THR A 85 34.19 -6.63 8.35
C THR A 85 34.59 -7.93 7.66
N ARG A 86 35.38 -8.77 8.35
CA ARG A 86 35.57 -10.18 7.97
C ARG A 86 34.98 -11.08 9.04
N SER A 87 34.35 -12.16 8.59
CA SER A 87 33.85 -13.22 9.46
C SER A 87 35.02 -13.93 10.16
N PRO A 88 34.99 -14.13 11.49
CA PRO A 88 36.09 -14.75 12.23
C PRO A 88 36.19 -16.27 12.03
N LEU A 89 35.15 -16.92 11.50
CA LEU A 89 35.10 -18.38 11.32
C LEU A 89 35.69 -18.84 9.97
N ASP A 90 35.49 -18.07 8.91
CA ASP A 90 35.81 -18.45 7.53
C ASP A 90 36.56 -17.34 6.75
N TYR A 91 36.91 -16.23 7.41
CA TYR A 91 37.54 -15.03 6.84
C TYR A 91 36.80 -14.40 5.66
N SER A 92 35.53 -14.78 5.43
CA SER A 92 34.70 -14.24 4.35
C SER A 92 34.44 -12.74 4.57
N ALA A 93 34.40 -11.98 3.47
CA ALA A 93 34.01 -10.57 3.52
C ALA A 93 32.54 -10.44 3.91
N VAL A 94 32.27 -9.54 4.86
CA VAL A 94 30.94 -9.21 5.37
C VAL A 94 30.77 -7.70 5.30
N THR A 95 29.91 -7.23 4.38
CA THR A 95 29.58 -5.81 4.23
C THR A 95 28.11 -5.61 4.55
N ILE A 96 27.81 -4.65 5.41
CA ILE A 96 26.45 -4.29 5.81
C ILE A 96 26.26 -2.81 5.56
N ALA A 97 25.29 -2.44 4.74
CA ALA A 97 24.83 -1.06 4.62
C ALA A 97 23.47 -0.90 5.29
N THR A 98 23.27 0.17 6.05
CA THR A 98 21.98 0.49 6.67
C THR A 98 21.61 1.95 6.46
N ALA A 99 20.35 2.19 6.11
CA ALA A 99 19.69 3.49 6.18
C ALA A 99 18.46 3.37 7.06
N THR A 100 18.16 4.45 7.78
CA THR A 100 17.06 4.52 8.73
C THR A 100 16.11 5.64 8.32
N PHE A 101 14.81 5.34 8.32
CA PHE A 101 13.74 6.28 7.99
C PHE A 101 12.75 6.34 9.16
N ASP A 102 12.52 7.55 9.68
CA ASP A 102 11.49 7.78 10.68
C ASP A 102 10.14 7.99 9.98
N THR A 103 9.17 7.13 10.27
CA THR A 103 7.80 7.27 9.75
C THR A 103 6.92 8.18 10.63
N GLY A 104 7.53 8.83 11.63
CA GLY A 104 6.85 9.63 12.64
C GLY A 104 6.03 8.75 13.57
N THR A 105 4.71 8.84 13.46
CA THR A 105 3.77 8.17 14.38
C THR A 105 3.80 6.64 14.31
N ASN A 106 4.25 6.04 13.21
CA ASN A 106 4.33 4.58 13.08
C ASN A 106 5.73 4.01 13.42
N GLY A 107 6.65 4.87 13.89
CA GLY A 107 7.98 4.52 14.39
C GLY A 107 9.06 4.41 13.30
N VAL A 108 10.20 3.84 13.69
CA VAL A 108 11.42 3.85 12.88
C VAL A 108 11.56 2.55 12.06
N VAL A 109 11.76 2.70 10.75
CA VAL A 109 12.02 1.62 9.79
C VAL A 109 13.47 1.70 9.34
N ARG A 110 14.16 0.55 9.26
CA ARG A 110 15.54 0.44 8.78
C ARG A 110 15.60 -0.49 7.58
N LEU A 111 16.18 -0.02 6.48
CA LEU A 111 16.57 -0.85 5.35
C LEU A 111 18.03 -1.26 5.54
N SER A 112 18.30 -2.56 5.47
CA SER A 112 19.63 -3.15 5.58
C SER A 112 19.96 -3.93 4.30
N ILE A 113 21.15 -3.73 3.73
CA ILE A 113 21.69 -4.59 2.68
C ILE A 113 22.86 -5.34 3.31
N GLU A 114 22.75 -6.66 3.37
CA GLU A 114 23.74 -7.54 3.98
C GLU A 114 24.37 -8.41 2.91
N CYS A 115 25.69 -8.38 2.83
CA CYS A 115 26.45 -9.15 1.86
C CYS A 115 27.49 -9.98 2.61
N ARG A 116 27.47 -11.30 2.39
CA ARG A 116 28.35 -12.28 3.05
C ARG A 116 28.79 -13.31 2.03
N GLY A 117 30.10 -13.40 1.79
CA GLY A 117 30.65 -14.36 0.80
C GLY A 117 30.07 -14.18 -0.62
N GLY A 118 29.73 -12.95 -1.02
CA GLY A 118 29.10 -12.64 -2.31
C GLY A 118 27.58 -12.83 -2.36
N ARG A 119 26.96 -13.52 -1.39
CA ARG A 119 25.49 -13.59 -1.29
C ARG A 119 24.96 -12.29 -0.69
N THR A 120 24.00 -11.66 -1.37
CA THR A 120 23.36 -10.40 -0.93
C THR A 120 21.93 -10.64 -0.52
N GLU A 121 21.53 -10.15 0.65
CA GLU A 121 20.14 -10.11 1.13
C GLU A 121 19.77 -8.65 1.44
N MET A 122 18.55 -8.23 1.09
CA MET A 122 18.01 -6.92 1.46
C MET A 122 16.87 -7.12 2.46
N VAL A 123 16.94 -6.43 3.60
CA VAL A 123 16.11 -6.69 4.78
C VAL A 123 15.47 -5.39 5.28
N ILE A 124 14.15 -5.39 5.44
CA ILE A 124 13.41 -4.34 6.15
C ILE A 124 13.24 -4.76 7.61
N ARG A 125 13.66 -3.89 8.52
CA ARG A 125 13.50 -4.02 9.97
C ARG A 125 12.71 -2.84 10.52
N ARG A 126 12.06 -3.02 11.66
CA ARG A 126 11.42 -1.96 12.45
C ARG A 126 11.95 -2.03 13.87
N ALA A 127 11.98 -0.90 14.58
CA ALA A 127 12.41 -0.84 15.98
C ALA A 127 11.58 -1.78 16.89
N THR A 128 10.26 -1.84 16.69
CA THR A 128 9.41 -2.87 17.26
C THR A 128 9.40 -4.12 16.40
N ALA A 129 9.49 -5.29 17.04
CA ALA A 129 9.49 -6.58 16.37
C ALA A 129 8.38 -6.69 15.31
N LEU A 130 8.71 -7.33 14.19
CA LEU A 130 7.74 -7.70 13.17
C LEU A 130 7.04 -8.99 13.64
N ARG A 131 5.75 -9.10 13.35
CA ARG A 131 4.96 -10.32 13.61
C ARG A 131 5.33 -11.41 12.60
N MET A 132 4.57 -12.51 12.59
CA MET A 132 4.63 -13.55 11.55
C MET A 132 4.73 -12.92 10.15
N ILE A 133 5.67 -13.38 9.34
CA ILE A 133 6.00 -12.73 8.07
C ILE A 133 4.89 -12.93 7.03
N GLU A 134 4.10 -13.98 7.20
CA GLU A 134 2.92 -14.36 6.43
C GLU A 134 1.76 -13.36 6.59
N ASP A 135 1.74 -12.58 7.67
CA ASP A 135 0.77 -11.48 7.88
C ASP A 135 1.22 -10.18 7.16
N HIS A 136 2.38 -10.14 6.49
CA HIS A 136 2.93 -8.94 5.85
C HIS A 136 2.91 -9.00 4.31
N THR A 137 2.68 -7.85 3.68
CA THR A 137 2.90 -7.65 2.24
C THR A 137 3.83 -6.47 2.02
N VAL A 138 4.85 -6.63 1.17
CA VAL A 138 5.77 -5.56 0.77
C VAL A 138 5.56 -5.22 -0.70
N ILE A 139 5.30 -3.94 -0.96
CA ILE A 139 5.31 -3.36 -2.31
C ILE A 139 6.33 -2.21 -2.34
N TYR A 140 6.97 -2.00 -3.48
CA TYR A 140 7.85 -0.86 -3.70
C TYR A 140 7.38 -0.01 -4.88
N ARG A 141 7.77 1.26 -4.86
CA ARG A 141 7.55 2.23 -5.94
C ARG A 141 8.84 3.02 -6.15
N ILE A 142 9.16 3.36 -7.39
CA ILE A 142 10.33 4.17 -7.75
C ILE A 142 9.82 5.38 -8.51
N ASN A 143 10.02 6.57 -7.96
CA ASN A 143 9.38 7.81 -8.45
C ASN A 143 7.88 7.55 -8.66
N ASP A 144 7.30 7.99 -9.78
CA ASP A 144 5.88 7.79 -10.12
C ASP A 144 5.61 6.59 -11.03
N ALA A 145 6.53 5.61 -11.06
CA ALA A 145 6.28 4.33 -11.70
C ALA A 145 5.17 3.51 -10.99
N PRO A 146 4.56 2.51 -11.67
CA PRO A 146 3.64 1.58 -11.03
C PRO A 146 4.25 0.87 -9.81
N GLN A 147 3.43 0.56 -8.81
CA GLN A 147 3.86 -0.20 -7.64
C GLN A 147 4.09 -1.66 -8.01
N ALA A 148 5.22 -2.22 -7.57
CA ALA A 148 5.57 -3.62 -7.79
C ALA A 148 5.59 -4.38 -6.46
N MET A 149 4.98 -5.56 -6.43
CA MET A 149 4.98 -6.44 -5.26
C MET A 149 6.29 -7.23 -5.18
N VAL A 150 6.80 -7.43 -3.97
CA VAL A 150 8.03 -8.20 -3.74
C VAL A 150 7.70 -9.49 -3.01
N THR A 151 8.26 -10.60 -3.48
CA THR A 151 8.27 -11.85 -2.72
C THR A 151 9.09 -11.65 -1.44
N ILE A 152 8.50 -11.94 -0.29
CA ILE A 152 9.16 -11.81 1.01
C ILE A 152 9.44 -13.18 1.64
N GLY A 153 10.32 -13.19 2.64
CA GLY A 153 10.51 -14.32 3.54
C GLY A 153 11.43 -13.95 4.69
N THR A 154 11.64 -14.87 5.62
CA THR A 154 12.48 -14.63 6.80
C THR A 154 13.92 -14.27 6.41
N SER A 155 14.53 -13.29 7.09
CA SER A 155 15.95 -12.97 6.88
C SER A 155 16.84 -14.11 7.39
N SER A 156 17.97 -14.32 6.70
CA SER A 156 19.06 -15.18 7.13
C SER A 156 19.67 -14.80 8.49
N SER A 157 19.47 -13.55 8.93
CA SER A 157 19.82 -13.05 10.27
C SER A 157 18.82 -13.41 11.38
N GLY A 158 17.68 -14.02 11.03
CA GLY A 158 16.57 -14.28 11.94
C GLY A 158 15.73 -13.05 12.33
N SER A 159 16.11 -11.84 11.90
CA SER A 159 15.42 -10.59 12.26
C SER A 159 15.15 -9.71 11.05
N GLY A 160 13.86 -9.46 10.79
CA GLY A 160 13.38 -8.62 9.69
C GLY A 160 12.75 -9.38 8.53
N ILE A 161 12.08 -8.62 7.66
CA ILE A 161 11.52 -9.10 6.38
C ILE A 161 12.62 -9.03 5.33
N ALA A 162 13.06 -10.19 4.81
CA ALA A 162 13.95 -10.22 3.66
C ALA A 162 13.16 -10.18 2.35
N LEU A 163 13.59 -9.31 1.45
CA LEU A 163 13.12 -9.24 0.08
C LEU A 163 13.86 -10.33 -0.72
N LYS A 164 13.11 -11.28 -1.28
CA LYS A 164 13.64 -12.44 -1.98
C LYS A 164 13.82 -12.14 -3.47
N GLY A 165 14.82 -12.77 -4.08
CA GLY A 165 15.26 -12.52 -5.46
C GLY A 165 16.71 -12.04 -5.51
N ASP A 166 17.13 -11.50 -6.65
CA ASP A 166 18.46 -10.92 -6.83
C ASP A 166 18.51 -9.48 -6.29
N ALA A 167 18.88 -9.34 -5.02
CA ALA A 167 19.04 -8.04 -4.38
C ALA A 167 20.17 -7.20 -5.01
N ALA A 168 21.25 -7.82 -5.51
CA ALA A 168 22.37 -7.10 -6.11
C ALA A 168 21.97 -6.53 -7.49
N GLY A 169 21.37 -7.35 -8.34
CA GLY A 169 20.80 -6.91 -9.63
C GLY A 169 19.69 -5.87 -9.45
N PHE A 170 18.83 -6.02 -8.43
CA PHE A 170 17.81 -5.02 -8.10
C PHE A 170 18.42 -3.64 -7.80
N LEU A 171 19.45 -3.58 -6.97
CA LEU A 171 20.15 -2.35 -6.59
C LEU A 171 20.95 -1.74 -7.75
N LEU A 172 21.64 -2.57 -8.54
CA LEU A 172 22.40 -2.14 -9.71
C LEU A 172 21.52 -1.56 -10.82
N ALA A 173 20.29 -2.07 -10.98
CA ALA A 173 19.35 -1.60 -12.00
C ALA A 173 18.54 -0.35 -11.59
N ARG A 174 18.92 0.35 -10.51
CA ARG A 174 18.25 1.60 -10.08
C ARG A 174 18.69 2.80 -10.95
N PRO A 175 17.77 3.74 -11.25
CA PRO A 175 18.16 5.01 -11.85
C PRO A 175 19.02 5.81 -10.85
N ALA A 176 19.84 6.74 -11.37
CA ALA A 176 20.81 7.48 -10.57
C ALA A 176 20.18 8.43 -9.53
N GLU A 177 18.95 8.87 -9.76
CA GLU A 177 18.28 9.93 -9.00
C GLU A 177 16.79 9.61 -8.75
N GLY A 178 16.21 10.27 -7.74
CA GLY A 178 14.82 10.11 -7.33
C GLY A 178 14.66 9.37 -6.00
N VAL A 179 13.48 8.79 -5.75
CA VAL A 179 13.13 8.16 -4.48
C VAL A 179 12.56 6.76 -4.70
N ILE A 180 13.08 5.78 -3.95
CA ILE A 180 12.40 4.50 -3.77
C ILE A 180 11.59 4.51 -2.48
N THR A 181 10.32 4.14 -2.59
CA THR A 181 9.38 4.03 -1.48
C THR A 181 9.04 2.56 -1.27
N PHE A 182 9.30 2.04 -0.07
CA PHE A 182 8.83 0.72 0.36
C PHE A 182 7.59 0.89 1.25
N ARG A 183 6.52 0.19 0.91
CA ARG A 183 5.29 0.16 1.70
C ARG A 183 5.08 -1.26 2.24
N VAL A 184 5.03 -1.38 3.56
CA VAL A 184 4.88 -2.65 4.29
C VAL A 184 3.54 -2.63 5.01
N THR A 185 2.63 -3.50 4.58
CA THR A 185 1.30 -3.64 5.16
C THR A 185 1.28 -4.85 6.10
N ASP A 186 1.00 -4.67 7.39
CA ASP A 186 0.62 -5.73 8.34
C ASP A 186 -0.89 -5.95 8.24
N ARG A 187 -1.34 -7.18 7.99
CA ARG A 187 -2.75 -7.58 7.92
C ARG A 187 -3.57 -7.17 9.15
N ARG A 188 -2.93 -7.02 10.31
CA ARG A 188 -3.52 -6.67 11.60
C ARG A 188 -2.91 -5.41 12.22
N GLY A 189 -2.37 -4.50 11.40
CA GLY A 189 -1.59 -3.36 11.89
C GLY A 189 -1.57 -2.16 10.94
N PRO A 190 -0.88 -1.07 11.34
CA PRO A 190 -0.71 0.09 10.48
C PRO A 190 0.15 -0.26 9.26
N THR A 191 -0.11 0.40 8.13
CA THR A 191 0.78 0.35 6.98
C THR A 191 1.96 1.29 7.21
N LEU A 192 3.17 0.77 7.04
CA LEU A 192 4.42 1.53 7.12
C LEU A 192 4.83 1.96 5.72
N GLU A 193 5.31 3.19 5.57
CA GLU A 193 5.86 3.69 4.31
C GLU A 193 7.20 4.35 4.56
N ALA A 194 8.27 3.80 3.97
CA ALA A 194 9.65 4.27 4.14
C ALA A 194 10.23 4.72 2.80
N ARG A 195 10.80 5.92 2.76
CA ARG A 195 11.40 6.53 1.57
C ARG A 195 12.93 6.57 1.68
N TYR A 196 13.62 6.21 0.61
CA TYR A 196 15.08 6.28 0.51
C TYR A 196 15.48 6.98 -0.79
N ASP A 197 16.48 7.85 -0.70
CA ASP A 197 17.01 8.59 -1.84
C ASP A 197 17.89 7.69 -2.73
N LEU A 198 17.70 7.79 -4.04
CA LEU A 198 18.36 6.93 -5.03
C LEU A 198 19.80 7.35 -5.33
N SER A 199 20.14 8.64 -5.21
CA SER A 199 21.53 9.10 -5.37
C SER A 199 22.42 8.60 -4.22
N SER A 200 21.82 8.50 -3.03
CA SER A 200 22.41 7.97 -1.81
C SER A 200 22.53 6.44 -1.88
N ILE A 201 21.51 5.74 -2.40
CA ILE A 201 21.59 4.32 -2.72
C ILE A 201 22.68 4.05 -3.75
N LYS A 202 22.81 4.86 -4.82
CA LYS A 202 23.90 4.74 -5.79
C LYS A 202 25.27 4.86 -5.10
N THR A 203 25.45 5.84 -4.22
CA THR A 203 26.69 6.03 -3.46
C THR A 203 27.01 4.82 -2.55
N MET A 204 26.00 4.24 -1.92
CA MET A 204 26.11 3.00 -1.15
C MET A 204 26.48 1.80 -2.04
N VAL A 205 25.83 1.65 -3.19
CA VAL A 205 26.10 0.60 -4.20
C VAL A 205 27.53 0.72 -4.75
N ASP A 206 28.02 1.94 -4.97
CA ASP A 206 29.40 2.18 -5.40
C ASP A 206 30.43 1.74 -4.35
N ARG A 207 30.13 1.89 -3.05
CA ARG A 207 30.97 1.33 -1.95
C ARG A 207 30.86 -0.19 -1.85
N MET A 208 29.65 -0.75 -1.87
CA MET A 208 29.42 -2.19 -1.66
C MET A 208 29.85 -3.08 -2.84
N ALA A 209 29.81 -2.58 -4.07
CA ALA A 209 30.00 -3.44 -5.26
C ALA A 209 31.33 -4.22 -5.25
N ARG A 210 32.43 -3.60 -4.78
CA ARG A 210 33.75 -4.26 -4.70
C ARG A 210 33.82 -5.34 -3.60
N PRO A 211 33.61 -5.05 -2.31
CA PRO A 211 33.69 -6.08 -1.26
C PRO A 211 32.65 -7.20 -1.42
N CYS A 212 31.52 -6.92 -2.09
CA CYS A 212 30.48 -7.90 -2.38
C CYS A 212 30.61 -8.63 -3.72
N ASN A 213 31.67 -8.35 -4.51
CA ASN A 213 31.90 -8.95 -5.83
C ASN A 213 30.73 -8.80 -6.83
N TRP A 214 29.92 -7.75 -6.70
CA TRP A 214 28.78 -7.52 -7.59
C TRP A 214 29.25 -7.25 -9.02
N ARG A 215 28.70 -7.99 -9.97
CA ARG A 215 28.99 -7.80 -11.40
C ARG A 215 28.09 -6.71 -11.95
N ARG A 216 28.68 -5.55 -12.27
CA ARG A 216 28.04 -4.55 -13.13
C ARG A 216 27.97 -5.14 -14.54
N LYS A 217 26.79 -5.12 -15.15
CA LYS A 217 26.58 -5.39 -16.58
C LYS A 217 26.73 -4.09 -17.36
#